data_AF-A0A2K8WYF5-F1
#
_entry.id   AF-A0A2K8WYF5-F1
#
_cell.length_a   1.000
_cell.length_b   1.000
_cell.length_c   1.000
_cell.angle_alpha   90.00
_cell.angle_beta   90.00
_cell.angle_gamma   90.00
#
_symmetry.space_group_name_H-M   'P 1'
#
loop_
_entity.id
_entity.type
_entity.pdbx_description
1 polymer ?
#
loop_
_entity_poly.entity_id
_entity_poly.type
_entity_poly.pdbx_seq_one_letter_code
_entity_poly.pdbx_strand_id
1 'polypeptide(L)'
;MKKLLLLVTLLVYFNSSAQILKDCSKCASITYSDSDIINNKLYEIELLRNEIFARHNYIFKNQRLEAYYSEYDWYKPNYKTPINKINLNAIEQHNIDLFKTHEAKIITNRQLLINELEKFKLALKENDSAFIKSTFNGVIKNTDENFYSDLVNIMDNILNTVVLKNIYWHKGKAQYELLIDDGFSISSKGLYINGNTVTIMHTEPMTHSSLMDNNDAFQYPSAYYSESESTSGAKFEFKNGKLILIQLIFAG
;
A
#
# COMPACT_ATOMS: atom_id res chain seq x y z
N MET A 1 -20.70 60.96 -20.55
CA MET A 1 -19.46 60.16 -20.57
C MET A 1 -19.51 59.19 -19.39
N LYS A 2 -19.86 57.92 -19.63
CA LYS A 2 -19.98 56.88 -18.61
C LYS A 2 -18.60 56.24 -18.40
N LYS A 3 -18.05 56.31 -17.18
CA LYS A 3 -16.90 55.49 -16.78
C LYS A 3 -17.43 54.15 -16.28
N LEU A 4 -17.21 53.09 -17.06
CA LEU A 4 -17.48 51.72 -16.66
C LEU A 4 -16.28 51.22 -15.84
N LEU A 5 -16.46 51.02 -14.53
CA LEU A 5 -15.46 50.43 -13.67
C LEU A 5 -15.50 48.91 -13.88
N LEU A 6 -14.44 48.34 -14.48
CA LEU A 6 -14.30 46.89 -14.64
C LEU A 6 -13.74 46.32 -13.33
N LEU A 7 -14.60 45.68 -12.53
CA LEU A 7 -14.21 44.97 -11.32
C LEU A 7 -13.69 43.58 -11.71
N VAL A 8 -12.37 43.36 -11.65
CA VAL A 8 -11.76 42.05 -11.86
C VAL A 8 -11.77 41.30 -10.52
N THR A 9 -12.70 40.37 -10.35
CA THR A 9 -12.69 39.45 -9.21
C THR A 9 -11.71 38.31 -9.48
N LEU A 10 -10.56 38.36 -8.82
CA LEU A 10 -9.58 37.28 -8.80
C LEU A 10 -10.12 36.13 -7.95
N LEU A 11 -10.75 35.13 -8.58
CA LEU A 11 -11.10 33.87 -7.92
C LEU A 11 -9.81 33.07 -7.66
N VAL A 12 -9.27 33.19 -6.44
CA VAL A 12 -8.20 32.32 -5.97
C VAL A 12 -8.83 30.96 -5.63
N TYR A 13 -8.68 30.01 -6.54
CA TYR A 13 -8.99 28.61 -6.28
C TYR A 13 -7.95 28.07 -5.29
N PHE A 14 -8.28 28.02 -4.00
CA PHE A 14 -7.53 27.21 -3.05
C PHE A 14 -7.78 25.73 -3.39
N ASN A 15 -6.88 25.15 -4.18
CA ASN A 15 -6.72 23.71 -4.19
C ASN A 15 -6.12 23.33 -2.83
N SER A 16 -6.98 23.07 -1.83
CA SER A 16 -6.55 22.41 -0.61
C SER A 16 -6.23 20.95 -0.95
N SER A 17 -5.02 20.73 -1.46
CA SER A 17 -4.43 19.39 -1.38
C SER A 17 -4.36 19.07 0.12
N ALA A 18 -5.17 18.13 0.58
CA ALA A 18 -5.17 17.70 1.97
C ALA A 18 -3.74 17.26 2.32
N GLN A 19 -3.05 18.06 3.13
CA GLN A 19 -1.67 17.80 3.51
C GLN A 19 -1.66 16.68 4.55
N ILE A 20 -0.69 15.76 4.45
CA ILE A 20 -0.47 14.72 5.46
C ILE A 20 -0.13 15.39 6.79
N LEU A 21 -0.95 15.16 7.82
CA LEU A 21 -0.68 15.65 9.18
C LEU A 21 0.58 14.97 9.73
N LYS A 22 1.58 15.77 10.11
CA LYS A 22 2.94 15.26 10.42
C LYS A 22 3.16 14.91 11.88
N ASP A 23 2.54 15.66 12.77
CA ASP A 23 2.67 15.52 14.22
C ASP A 23 1.38 15.97 14.91
N CYS A 24 1.32 15.69 16.21
CA CYS A 24 0.20 16.03 17.06
C CYS A 24 0.54 17.16 18.06
N SER A 25 1.52 18.02 17.75
CA SER A 25 1.93 19.13 18.63
C SER A 25 0.79 20.12 18.95
N LYS A 26 -0.21 20.21 18.07
CA LYS A 26 -1.40 21.07 18.22
C LYS A 26 -2.67 20.32 18.60
N CYS A 27 -2.61 19.01 18.85
CA CYS A 27 -3.78 18.19 19.14
C CYS A 27 -4.46 18.50 20.49
N ALA A 28 -3.81 19.31 21.34
CA ALA A 28 -4.42 19.84 22.55
C ALA A 28 -5.32 21.08 22.31
N SER A 29 -5.23 21.71 21.13
CA SER A 29 -5.91 22.98 20.82
C SER A 29 -6.64 23.02 19.48
N ILE A 30 -6.35 22.08 18.56
CA ILE A 30 -7.02 21.96 17.26
C ILE A 30 -7.84 20.68 17.23
N THR A 31 -9.13 20.84 16.87
CA THR A 31 -10.04 19.73 16.55
C THR A 31 -9.88 19.38 15.08
N TYR A 32 -9.40 18.16 14.79
CA TYR A 32 -9.25 17.66 13.42
C TYR A 32 -10.51 16.93 12.93
N SER A 33 -10.57 16.70 11.62
CA SER A 33 -11.64 16.01 10.89
C SER A 33 -11.07 14.95 9.94
N ASP A 34 -11.93 14.11 9.35
CA ASP A 34 -11.51 13.08 8.38
C ASP A 34 -10.70 13.68 7.22
N SER A 35 -11.04 14.88 6.72
CA SER A 35 -10.32 15.51 5.60
C SER A 35 -8.88 15.89 5.95
N ASP A 36 -8.59 16.15 7.22
CA ASP A 36 -7.24 16.53 7.68
C ASP A 36 -6.28 15.33 7.69
N ILE A 37 -6.82 14.11 7.71
CA ILE A 37 -6.06 12.87 7.87
C ILE A 37 -6.28 11.85 6.75
N ILE A 38 -7.07 12.18 5.73
CA ILE A 38 -7.46 11.25 4.66
C ILE A 38 -6.26 10.67 3.90
N ASN A 39 -5.16 11.43 3.82
CA ASN A 39 -3.93 11.05 3.13
C ASN A 39 -2.89 10.40 4.06
N ASN A 40 -3.14 10.37 5.37
CA ASN A 40 -2.25 9.72 6.33
C ASN A 40 -2.40 8.19 6.25
N LYS A 41 -1.26 7.51 6.23
CA LYS A 41 -1.20 6.05 6.30
C LYS A 41 -1.45 5.57 7.73
N LEU A 42 -1.85 4.30 7.89
CA LEU A 42 -2.14 3.71 9.20
C LEU A 42 -1.06 4.00 10.25
N TYR A 43 0.21 3.77 9.92
CA TYR A 43 1.31 4.00 10.86
C TYR A 43 1.45 5.48 11.25
N GLU A 44 1.11 6.42 10.35
CA GLU A 44 1.17 7.85 10.64
C GLU A 44 0.06 8.22 11.60
N ILE A 45 -1.16 7.70 11.40
CA ILE A 45 -2.28 7.89 12.33
C ILE A 45 -1.96 7.29 13.71
N GLU A 46 -1.37 6.09 13.75
CA GLU A 46 -0.96 5.47 15.01
C GLU A 46 0.07 6.33 15.74
N LEU A 47 1.03 6.93 15.03
CA LEU A 47 1.99 7.87 15.62
C LEU A 47 1.34 9.17 16.07
N LEU A 48 0.39 9.73 15.32
CA LEU A 48 -0.36 10.93 15.74
C LEU A 48 -1.15 10.66 17.03
N ARG A 49 -1.86 9.54 17.08
CA ARG A 49 -2.63 9.12 18.27
C ARG A 49 -1.72 8.89 19.48
N ASN A 50 -0.59 8.21 19.29
CA ASN A 50 0.33 7.96 20.39
C ASN A 50 1.10 9.21 20.82
N GLU A 51 1.32 10.18 19.92
CA GLU A 51 1.99 11.42 20.28
C GLU A 51 1.17 12.20 21.31
N ILE A 52 -0.16 12.18 21.25
CA ILE A 52 -1.01 12.79 22.29
C ILE A 52 -0.61 12.25 23.66
N PHE A 53 -0.49 10.93 23.82
CA PHE A 53 -0.05 10.34 25.09
C PHE A 53 1.41 10.66 25.42
N ALA A 54 2.28 10.71 24.42
CA ALA A 54 3.67 11.10 24.60
C ALA A 54 3.81 12.55 25.12
N ARG A 55 2.97 13.49 24.66
CA ARG A 55 2.93 14.88 25.16
C ARG A 55 2.57 14.96 26.65
N HIS A 56 1.90 13.93 27.18
CA HIS A 56 1.64 13.72 28.60
C HIS A 56 2.71 12.89 29.32
N ASN A 57 3.89 12.67 28.71
CA ASN A 57 5.00 11.87 29.23
C ASN A 57 4.60 10.43 29.61
N TYR A 58 3.63 9.85 28.90
CA TYR A 58 3.21 8.47 29.09
C TYR A 58 4.34 7.50 28.83
N ILE A 59 4.50 6.48 29.68
CA ILE A 59 5.49 5.41 29.50
C ILE A 59 4.87 4.30 28.64
N PHE A 60 5.40 4.08 27.44
CA PHE A 60 4.89 3.07 26.54
C PHE A 60 5.41 1.68 26.90
N LYS A 61 4.49 0.71 26.99
CA LYS A 61 4.87 -0.72 27.08
C LYS A 61 5.46 -1.27 25.78
N ASN A 62 5.07 -0.68 24.65
CA ASN A 62 5.62 -1.02 23.35
C ASN A 62 6.99 -0.33 23.21
N GLN A 63 8.06 -1.13 23.27
CA GLN A 63 9.44 -0.65 23.21
C GLN A 63 9.74 0.15 21.93
N ARG A 64 9.05 -0.11 20.82
CA ARG A 64 9.26 0.65 19.57
C ARG A 64 8.67 2.06 19.67
N LEU A 65 7.51 2.21 20.33
CA LEU A 65 6.93 3.54 20.58
C LEU A 65 7.76 4.31 21.61
N GLU A 66 8.19 3.64 22.67
CA GLU A 66 9.08 4.23 23.68
C GLU A 66 10.37 4.75 23.02
N ALA A 67 11.04 3.91 22.23
CA ALA A 67 12.26 4.28 21.51
C ALA A 67 12.00 5.45 20.54
N TYR A 68 10.92 5.38 19.76
CA TYR A 68 10.56 6.43 18.80
C TYR A 68 10.38 7.80 19.48
N TYR A 69 9.60 7.87 20.57
CA TYR A 69 9.38 9.16 21.25
C TYR A 69 10.58 9.62 22.08
N SER A 70 11.44 8.70 22.53
CA SER A 70 12.68 9.04 23.25
C SER A 70 13.69 9.82 22.41
N GLU A 71 13.54 9.82 21.08
CA GLU A 71 14.34 10.67 20.18
C GLU A 71 13.95 12.16 20.24
N TYR A 72 12.83 12.50 20.90
CA TYR A 72 12.33 13.88 20.98
C TYR A 72 12.61 14.52 22.35
N ASP A 73 13.28 15.66 22.36
CA ASP A 73 13.66 16.40 23.59
C ASP A 73 12.48 16.76 24.52
N TRP A 74 11.28 16.88 23.98
CA TRP A 74 10.07 17.23 24.74
C TRP A 74 9.43 16.03 25.45
N TYR A 75 9.81 14.79 25.10
CA TYR A 75 9.29 13.57 25.73
C TYR A 75 10.19 13.17 26.90
N LYS A 76 9.67 13.28 28.12
CA LYS A 76 10.43 13.07 29.37
C LYS A 76 9.65 12.16 30.32
N PRO A 77 9.55 10.85 30.04
CA PRO A 77 8.88 9.89 30.91
C PRO A 77 9.53 9.85 32.30
N ASN A 78 8.70 9.86 33.35
CA ASN A 78 9.17 9.71 34.74
C ASN A 78 9.00 8.27 35.23
N TYR A 79 10.04 7.46 35.10
CA TYR A 79 10.02 6.06 35.56
C TYR A 79 9.94 5.89 37.08
N LYS A 80 10.29 6.92 37.87
CA LYS A 80 10.19 6.87 39.34
C LYS A 80 8.76 7.06 39.83
N THR A 81 7.98 7.88 39.12
CA THR A 81 6.58 8.14 39.43
C THR A 81 5.75 8.00 38.14
N PRO A 82 5.45 6.76 37.72
CA PRO A 82 4.70 6.52 36.49
C PRO A 82 3.32 7.20 36.52
N ILE A 83 2.95 7.82 35.40
CA ILE A 83 1.61 8.36 35.21
C ILE A 83 0.66 7.20 34.93
N ASN A 84 -0.11 6.80 35.94
CA ASN A 84 -1.05 5.67 35.83
C ASN A 84 -2.34 6.04 35.07
N LYS A 85 -2.66 7.33 34.96
CA LYS A 85 -3.83 7.84 34.23
C LYS A 85 -3.52 9.21 33.62
N ILE A 86 -3.75 9.33 32.32
CA ILE A 86 -3.61 10.60 31.60
C ILE A 86 -4.95 11.33 31.66
N ASN A 87 -4.91 12.62 31.97
CA ASN A 87 -6.09 13.47 31.93
C ASN A 87 -6.14 14.18 30.57
N LEU A 88 -6.95 13.65 29.66
CA LEU A 88 -7.12 14.20 28.32
C LEU A 88 -8.17 15.31 28.34
N ASN A 89 -7.92 16.39 27.61
CA ASN A 89 -8.94 17.40 27.38
C ASN A 89 -9.94 16.95 26.29
N ALA A 90 -11.04 17.70 26.12
CA ALA A 90 -12.09 17.34 25.17
C ALA A 90 -11.61 17.30 23.70
N ILE A 91 -10.66 18.16 23.32
CA ILE A 91 -10.09 18.23 21.97
C ILE A 91 -9.19 17.01 21.72
N GLU A 92 -8.34 16.65 22.68
CA GLU A 92 -7.48 15.46 22.60
C GLU A 92 -8.32 14.19 22.50
N GLN A 93 -9.36 14.08 23.32
CA GLN A 93 -10.27 12.93 23.29
C GLN A 93 -10.96 12.80 21.93
N HIS A 94 -11.48 13.91 21.39
CA HIS A 94 -12.06 13.93 20.03
C HIS A 94 -11.05 13.45 18.98
N ASN A 95 -9.82 13.98 19.01
CA ASN A 95 -8.79 13.62 18.04
C ASN A 95 -8.39 12.13 18.15
N ILE A 96 -8.27 11.60 19.37
CA ILE A 96 -8.02 10.17 19.60
C ILE A 96 -9.12 9.32 18.97
N ASP A 97 -10.39 9.69 19.15
CA ASP A 97 -11.53 8.92 18.64
C ASP A 97 -11.62 9.00 17.11
N LEU A 98 -11.32 10.17 16.52
CA LEU A 98 -11.15 10.33 15.07
C LEU A 98 -10.04 9.41 14.54
N PHE A 99 -8.86 9.44 15.14
CA PHE A 99 -7.71 8.64 14.71
C PHE A 99 -8.00 7.14 14.80
N LYS A 100 -8.57 6.66 15.92
CA LYS A 100 -8.99 5.25 16.06
C LYS A 100 -10.01 4.83 15.01
N THR A 101 -10.97 5.69 14.72
CA THR A 101 -11.98 5.43 13.69
C THR A 101 -11.33 5.29 12.32
N HIS A 102 -10.39 6.18 11.99
CA HIS A 102 -9.65 6.13 10.73
C HIS A 102 -8.71 4.92 10.64
N GLU A 103 -8.01 4.56 11.72
CA GLU A 103 -7.23 3.33 11.83
C GLU A 103 -8.09 2.10 11.48
N ALA A 104 -9.27 1.98 12.10
CA ALA A 104 -10.20 0.89 11.88
C ALA A 104 -10.71 0.83 10.43
N LYS A 105 -11.00 1.99 9.80
CA LYS A 105 -11.36 2.06 8.38
C LYS A 105 -10.25 1.48 7.50
N ILE A 106 -9.00 1.86 7.73
CA ILE A 106 -7.85 1.35 6.94
C ILE A 106 -7.67 -0.16 7.14
N ILE A 107 -7.72 -0.64 8.40
CA ILE A 107 -7.57 -2.06 8.73
C ILE A 107 -8.68 -2.89 8.06
N THR A 108 -9.93 -2.43 8.16
CA THR A 108 -11.08 -3.09 7.53
C THR A 108 -10.94 -3.13 6.01
N ASN A 109 -10.54 -2.02 5.39
CA ASN A 109 -10.34 -1.97 3.94
C ASN A 109 -9.24 -2.93 3.48
N ARG A 110 -8.14 -3.07 4.23
CA ARG A 110 -7.09 -4.07 3.95
C ARG A 110 -7.62 -5.50 4.03
N GLN A 111 -8.43 -5.81 5.05
CA GLN A 111 -9.05 -7.13 5.15
C GLN A 111 -9.97 -7.42 3.97
N LEU A 112 -10.80 -6.45 3.58
CA LEU A 112 -11.68 -6.59 2.42
C LEU A 112 -10.90 -6.79 1.12
N LEU A 113 -9.78 -6.10 0.94
CA LEU A 113 -8.89 -6.27 -0.20
C LEU A 113 -8.34 -7.70 -0.26
N ILE A 114 -7.82 -8.24 0.86
CA ILE A 114 -7.30 -9.62 0.91
C ILE A 114 -8.42 -10.63 0.63
N ASN A 115 -9.61 -10.45 1.21
CA ASN A 115 -10.76 -11.31 0.93
C ASN A 115 -11.17 -11.27 -0.56
N GLU A 116 -11.07 -10.11 -1.20
CA GLU A 116 -11.38 -9.99 -2.63
C GLU A 116 -10.32 -10.66 -3.51
N LEU A 117 -9.04 -10.63 -3.12
CA LEU A 117 -7.98 -11.42 -3.76
C LEU A 117 -8.22 -12.92 -3.60
N GLU A 118 -8.74 -13.37 -2.46
CA GLU A 118 -9.10 -14.78 -2.24
C GLU A 118 -10.23 -15.21 -3.17
N LYS A 119 -11.27 -14.37 -3.32
CA LYS A 119 -12.35 -14.63 -4.30
C LYS A 119 -11.82 -14.65 -5.73
N PHE A 120 -10.94 -13.71 -6.09
CA PHE A 120 -10.37 -13.68 -7.43
C PHE A 120 -9.53 -14.93 -7.73
N LYS A 121 -8.68 -15.34 -6.78
CA LYS A 121 -7.93 -16.61 -6.86
C LYS A 121 -8.85 -17.82 -7.02
N LEU A 122 -9.95 -17.87 -6.28
CA LEU A 122 -10.93 -18.95 -6.39
C LEU A 122 -11.63 -18.93 -7.76
N ALA A 123 -12.05 -17.76 -8.22
CA ALA A 123 -12.71 -17.57 -9.51
C ALA A 123 -11.83 -18.03 -10.68
N LEU A 124 -10.53 -17.74 -10.65
CA LEU A 124 -9.56 -18.24 -11.63
C LEU A 124 -9.51 -19.77 -11.65
N LYS A 125 -9.36 -20.39 -10.47
CA LYS A 125 -9.31 -21.85 -10.32
C LYS A 125 -10.59 -22.55 -10.78
N GLU A 126 -11.74 -21.96 -10.51
CA GLU A 126 -13.06 -22.52 -10.85
C GLU A 126 -13.54 -22.11 -12.25
N ASN A 127 -12.77 -21.30 -12.97
CA ASN A 127 -13.15 -20.71 -14.26
C ASN A 127 -14.48 -19.91 -14.18
N ASP A 128 -14.73 -19.19 -13.07
CA ASP A 128 -15.87 -18.29 -12.93
C ASP A 128 -15.72 -17.08 -13.87
N SER A 129 -16.17 -17.27 -15.09
CA SER A 129 -16.08 -16.29 -16.16
C SER A 129 -16.84 -15.00 -15.85
N ALA A 130 -17.90 -15.05 -15.04
CA ALA A 130 -18.65 -13.85 -14.69
C ALA A 130 -17.85 -12.97 -13.73
N PHE A 131 -17.26 -13.57 -12.70
CA PHE A 131 -16.39 -12.85 -11.77
C PHE A 131 -15.16 -12.29 -12.47
N ILE A 132 -14.41 -13.12 -13.21
CA ILE A 132 -13.17 -12.72 -13.89
C ILE A 132 -13.44 -11.58 -14.87
N LYS A 133 -14.49 -11.67 -15.70
CA LYS A 133 -14.88 -10.59 -16.62
C LYS A 133 -15.20 -9.30 -15.86
N SER A 134 -15.88 -9.40 -14.71
CA SER A 134 -16.18 -8.22 -13.89
C SER A 134 -14.93 -7.56 -13.32
N THR A 135 -13.90 -8.34 -12.98
CA THR A 135 -12.60 -7.86 -12.51
C THR A 135 -11.80 -7.20 -13.63
N PHE A 136 -11.84 -7.74 -14.86
CA PHE A 136 -11.08 -7.22 -16.00
C PHE A 136 -11.78 -6.10 -16.77
N ASN A 137 -13.05 -5.84 -16.46
CA ASN A 137 -13.87 -4.86 -17.16
C ASN A 137 -13.24 -3.46 -17.13
N GLY A 138 -13.23 -2.78 -18.28
CA GLY A 138 -12.75 -1.40 -18.43
C GLY A 138 -11.39 -1.27 -19.12
N VAL A 139 -10.53 -2.29 -19.06
CA VAL A 139 -9.22 -2.31 -19.76
C VAL A 139 -9.23 -3.27 -20.94
N ILE A 140 -9.81 -4.47 -20.77
CA ILE A 140 -9.97 -5.43 -21.86
C ILE A 140 -11.41 -5.33 -22.36
N LYS A 141 -11.60 -4.91 -23.61
CA LYS A 141 -12.90 -5.03 -24.27
C LYS A 141 -13.09 -6.49 -24.69
N ASN A 142 -14.31 -7.03 -24.54
CA ASN A 142 -14.71 -8.43 -24.79
C ASN A 142 -14.40 -9.00 -26.20
N THR A 143 -13.68 -8.27 -27.06
CA THR A 143 -13.43 -8.60 -28.46
C THR A 143 -12.05 -9.25 -28.71
N ASP A 144 -11.20 -9.41 -27.69
CA ASP A 144 -9.89 -10.08 -27.81
C ASP A 144 -9.83 -11.31 -26.89
N GLU A 145 -10.38 -12.43 -27.38
CA GLU A 145 -10.50 -13.68 -26.61
C GLU A 145 -9.14 -14.31 -26.28
N ASN A 146 -8.17 -14.23 -27.20
CA ASN A 146 -6.83 -14.79 -27.00
C ASN A 146 -6.11 -14.05 -25.87
N PHE A 147 -6.10 -12.71 -25.95
CA PHE A 147 -5.46 -11.88 -24.94
C PHE A 147 -6.10 -12.06 -23.55
N TYR A 148 -7.43 -12.17 -23.50
CA TYR A 148 -8.15 -12.46 -22.27
C TYR A 148 -7.71 -13.80 -21.66
N SER A 149 -7.66 -14.85 -22.47
CA SER A 149 -7.22 -16.18 -22.03
C SER A 149 -5.79 -16.17 -21.50
N ASP A 150 -4.88 -15.47 -22.18
CA ASP A 150 -3.48 -15.36 -21.76
C ASP A 150 -3.35 -14.66 -20.40
N LEU A 151 -4.08 -13.55 -20.21
CA LEU A 151 -4.07 -12.86 -18.92
C LEU A 151 -4.66 -13.73 -17.80
N VAL A 152 -5.75 -14.46 -18.06
CA VAL A 152 -6.31 -15.40 -17.07
C VAL A 152 -5.27 -16.44 -16.65
N ASN A 153 -4.58 -17.04 -17.62
CA ASN A 153 -3.54 -18.04 -17.37
C ASN A 153 -2.36 -17.44 -16.56
N ILE A 154 -1.92 -16.23 -16.89
CA ILE A 154 -0.86 -15.53 -16.15
C ILE A 154 -1.29 -15.27 -14.71
N MET A 155 -2.51 -14.75 -14.49
CA MET A 155 -3.04 -14.47 -13.15
C MET A 155 -3.19 -15.75 -12.32
N ASP A 156 -3.72 -16.82 -12.91
CA ASP A 156 -3.87 -18.12 -12.24
C ASP A 156 -2.50 -18.69 -11.84
N ASN A 157 -1.53 -18.70 -12.74
CA ASN A 157 -0.17 -19.19 -12.45
C ASN A 157 0.46 -18.47 -11.25
N ILE A 158 0.39 -17.15 -11.23
CA ILE A 158 1.00 -16.34 -10.17
C ILE A 158 0.21 -16.53 -8.87
N LEU A 159 -1.11 -16.33 -8.87
CA LEU A 159 -1.92 -16.37 -7.65
C LEU A 159 -1.96 -17.75 -7.02
N ASN A 160 -1.82 -18.84 -7.78
CA ASN A 160 -1.70 -20.18 -7.22
C ASN A 160 -0.47 -20.34 -6.31
N THR A 161 0.63 -19.64 -6.57
CA THR A 161 1.82 -19.63 -5.71
C THR A 161 1.71 -18.73 -4.49
N VAL A 162 0.80 -17.74 -4.52
CA VAL A 162 0.65 -16.77 -3.44
C VAL A 162 -0.16 -17.35 -2.27
N VAL A 163 0.40 -17.29 -1.07
CA VAL A 163 -0.29 -17.64 0.19
C VAL A 163 -0.84 -16.35 0.81
N LEU A 164 -2.07 -15.97 0.43
CA LEU A 164 -2.69 -14.68 0.77
C LEU A 164 -2.74 -14.39 2.29
N LYS A 165 -2.92 -15.42 3.12
CA LYS A 165 -2.86 -15.30 4.60
C LYS A 165 -1.49 -14.87 5.16
N ASN A 166 -0.42 -15.00 4.36
CA ASN A 166 0.95 -14.63 4.73
C ASN A 166 1.36 -13.26 4.14
N ILE A 167 0.39 -12.42 3.76
CA ILE A 167 0.65 -11.05 3.31
C ILE A 167 0.69 -10.12 4.53
N TYR A 168 1.87 -9.60 4.82
CA TYR A 168 2.09 -8.69 5.94
C TYR A 168 2.26 -7.25 5.45
N TRP A 169 1.58 -6.32 6.13
CA TRP A 169 1.60 -4.90 5.78
C TRP A 169 2.73 -4.16 6.51
N HIS A 170 3.49 -3.37 5.77
CA HIS A 170 4.49 -2.45 6.28
C HIS A 170 4.37 -1.08 5.60
N LYS A 171 4.15 -0.01 6.38
CA LYS A 171 4.06 1.39 5.90
C LYS A 171 3.12 1.61 4.70
N GLY A 172 1.99 0.89 4.68
CA GLY A 172 0.99 0.98 3.62
C GLY A 172 1.31 0.14 2.37
N LYS A 173 2.39 -0.63 2.40
CA LYS A 173 2.75 -1.61 1.38
C LYS A 173 2.61 -3.02 1.93
N ALA A 174 2.43 -4.00 1.06
CA ALA A 174 2.56 -5.41 1.40
C ALA A 174 3.07 -6.16 0.17
N GLN A 175 3.73 -7.30 0.35
CA GLN A 175 4.18 -8.11 -0.78
C GLN A 175 4.24 -9.58 -0.42
N TYR A 176 4.08 -10.42 -1.43
CA TYR A 176 4.40 -11.83 -1.41
C TYR A 176 5.07 -12.17 -2.74
N GLU A 177 6.31 -12.62 -2.69
CA GLU A 177 7.13 -12.86 -3.87
C GLU A 177 7.83 -14.21 -3.73
N LEU A 178 7.81 -14.99 -4.81
CA LEU A 178 8.57 -16.20 -4.97
C LEU A 178 9.73 -15.92 -5.92
N LEU A 179 10.95 -16.20 -5.48
CA LEU A 179 12.16 -16.23 -6.30
C LEU A 179 12.47 -17.67 -6.66
N ILE A 180 12.72 -17.93 -7.95
CA ILE A 180 13.00 -19.26 -8.49
C ILE A 180 14.38 -19.19 -9.14
N ASP A 181 15.33 -19.92 -8.56
CA ASP A 181 16.69 -20.07 -9.09
C ASP A 181 16.82 -21.47 -9.71
N ASP A 182 17.01 -21.54 -11.02
CA ASP A 182 17.21 -22.80 -11.76
C ASP A 182 18.70 -23.17 -11.94
N GLY A 183 19.59 -22.43 -11.28
CA GLY A 183 21.05 -22.55 -11.39
C GLY A 183 21.65 -21.78 -12.56
N PHE A 184 20.82 -21.25 -13.47
CA PHE A 184 21.23 -20.40 -14.57
C PHE A 184 20.78 -18.95 -14.36
N SER A 185 19.51 -18.77 -13.99
CA SER A 185 18.88 -17.48 -13.75
C SER A 185 17.95 -17.51 -12.54
N ILE A 186 17.68 -16.33 -12.00
CA ILE A 186 16.65 -16.10 -10.99
C ILE A 186 15.48 -15.42 -11.67
N SER A 187 14.30 -16.00 -11.50
CA SER A 187 13.00 -15.48 -11.92
C SER A 187 12.18 -15.08 -10.70
N SER A 188 11.24 -14.15 -10.87
CA SER A 188 10.32 -13.75 -9.80
C SER A 188 8.87 -13.87 -10.22
N LYS A 189 7.99 -14.20 -9.27
CA LYS A 189 6.55 -14.01 -9.42
C LYS A 189 5.87 -13.72 -8.10
N GLY A 190 4.87 -12.86 -8.13
CA GLY A 190 4.21 -12.49 -6.91
C GLY A 190 3.17 -11.41 -7.02
N LEU A 191 2.83 -10.88 -5.85
CA LEU A 191 1.82 -9.87 -5.64
C LEU A 191 2.38 -8.76 -4.75
N TYR A 192 2.18 -7.52 -5.18
CA TYR A 192 2.64 -6.31 -4.50
C TYR A 192 1.45 -5.38 -4.27
N ILE A 193 1.27 -4.92 -3.04
CA ILE A 193 0.18 -4.01 -2.65
C ILE A 193 0.78 -2.68 -2.21
N ASN A 194 0.22 -1.58 -2.69
CA ASN A 194 0.53 -0.22 -2.24
C ASN A 194 -0.78 0.55 -2.06
N GLY A 195 -1.20 0.73 -0.81
CA GLY A 195 -2.53 1.25 -0.49
C GLY A 195 -3.62 0.33 -1.05
N ASN A 196 -4.41 0.85 -1.99
CA ASN A 196 -5.48 0.12 -2.67
C ASN A 196 -5.05 -0.46 -4.02
N THR A 197 -3.80 -0.24 -4.44
CA THR A 197 -3.29 -0.77 -5.70
C THR A 197 -2.65 -2.12 -5.49
N VAL A 198 -3.01 -3.10 -6.30
CA VAL A 198 -2.42 -4.43 -6.32
C VAL A 198 -1.72 -4.64 -7.66
N THR A 199 -0.49 -5.11 -7.65
CA THR A 199 0.26 -5.51 -8.86
C THR A 199 0.53 -7.00 -8.76
N ILE A 200 0.17 -7.75 -9.79
CA ILE A 200 0.38 -9.19 -9.89
C ILE A 200 1.22 -9.39 -11.15
N MET A 201 2.44 -9.88 -11.00
CA MET A 201 3.36 -10.02 -12.13
C MET A 201 4.37 -11.14 -11.91
N HIS A 202 4.96 -11.60 -13.01
CA HIS A 202 6.17 -12.39 -13.01
C HIS A 202 7.21 -11.74 -13.93
N THR A 203 8.48 -11.97 -13.62
CA THR A 203 9.63 -11.53 -14.40
C THR A 203 10.52 -12.74 -14.64
N GLU A 204 10.72 -13.08 -15.91
CA GLU A 204 11.46 -14.26 -16.34
C GLU A 204 12.32 -13.95 -17.59
N PRO A 205 13.64 -14.12 -17.51
CA PRO A 205 14.42 -14.12 -16.26
C PRO A 205 14.51 -12.70 -15.64
N MET A 206 14.92 -12.61 -14.37
CA MET A 206 15.10 -11.34 -13.64
C MET A 206 16.56 -10.99 -13.39
N THR A 207 17.40 -11.98 -13.08
CA THR A 207 18.86 -11.80 -12.90
C THR A 207 19.57 -13.15 -13.01
N HIS A 208 20.90 -13.16 -12.88
CA HIS A 208 21.70 -14.39 -12.90
C HIS A 208 21.60 -15.15 -11.57
N SER A 209 21.75 -16.47 -11.64
CA SER A 209 21.99 -17.30 -10.45
C SER A 209 23.31 -16.93 -9.79
N SER A 210 23.38 -17.04 -8.47
CA SER A 210 24.64 -16.92 -7.72
C SER A 210 25.69 -17.97 -8.13
N LEU A 211 25.30 -19.07 -8.78
CA LEU A 211 26.25 -20.02 -9.36
C LEU A 211 27.03 -19.45 -10.55
N MET A 212 26.54 -18.35 -11.14
CA MET A 212 27.15 -17.66 -12.27
C MET A 212 28.01 -16.44 -11.84
N ASP A 213 28.13 -16.15 -10.54
CA ASP A 213 28.88 -14.98 -10.00
C ASP A 213 30.42 -15.10 -10.13
N ASN A 214 30.94 -16.26 -10.52
CA ASN A 214 32.37 -16.42 -10.71
C ASN A 214 32.82 -15.73 -12.01
N ASN A 215 33.88 -14.92 -11.93
CA ASN A 215 34.56 -14.22 -13.04
C ASN A 215 35.10 -15.13 -14.17
N ASP A 216 34.68 -16.40 -14.23
CA ASP A 216 34.94 -17.34 -15.31
C ASP A 216 34.10 -17.02 -16.57
N ALA A 217 33.56 -15.80 -16.69
CA ALA A 217 32.65 -15.26 -17.71
C ALA A 217 33.09 -15.45 -19.19
N PHE A 218 34.22 -16.12 -19.43
CA PHE A 218 34.71 -16.51 -20.76
C PHE A 218 34.84 -18.03 -20.98
N GLN A 219 34.59 -18.90 -20.00
CA GLN A 219 34.70 -20.36 -20.17
C GLN A 219 33.38 -21.08 -20.47
N TYR A 220 32.22 -20.46 -20.21
CA TYR A 220 30.92 -20.99 -20.62
C TYR A 220 30.11 -19.89 -21.32
N PRO A 221 29.58 -20.13 -22.53
CA PRO A 221 28.71 -19.17 -23.18
C PRO A 221 27.42 -19.09 -22.36
N SER A 222 27.26 -18.07 -21.51
CA SER A 222 25.94 -17.79 -20.97
C SER A 222 25.08 -17.35 -22.16
N ALA A 223 24.08 -18.15 -22.51
CA ALA A 223 23.08 -17.78 -23.52
C ALA A 223 22.14 -16.66 -23.01
N TYR A 224 22.42 -16.10 -21.84
CA TYR A 224 21.64 -15.06 -21.19
C TYR A 224 22.11 -13.70 -21.66
N TYR A 225 21.21 -12.98 -22.33
CA TYR A 225 21.34 -11.56 -22.59
C TYR A 225 20.22 -10.84 -21.85
N SER A 226 20.47 -9.67 -21.28
CA SER A 226 19.43 -8.87 -20.61
C SER A 226 18.25 -8.54 -21.54
N GLU A 227 18.45 -8.62 -22.86
CA GLU A 227 17.43 -8.51 -23.91
C GLU A 227 16.42 -9.68 -23.90
N SER A 228 16.61 -10.69 -23.06
CA SER A 228 15.67 -11.80 -22.87
C SER A 228 14.75 -11.64 -21.66
N GLU A 229 14.96 -10.59 -20.84
CA GLU A 229 14.18 -10.33 -19.64
C GLU A 229 12.76 -9.90 -20.01
N SER A 230 11.78 -10.73 -19.65
CA SER A 230 10.37 -10.43 -19.88
C SER A 230 9.63 -10.26 -18.56
N THR A 231 8.74 -9.28 -18.48
CA THR A 231 7.81 -9.10 -17.35
C THR A 231 6.39 -9.08 -17.87
N SER A 232 5.55 -9.95 -17.32
CA SER A 232 4.14 -10.03 -17.69
C SER A 232 3.24 -10.03 -16.44
N GLY A 233 2.11 -9.33 -16.52
CA GLY A 233 1.18 -9.22 -15.42
C GLY A 233 0.14 -8.12 -15.58
N ALA A 234 -0.39 -7.69 -14.44
CA ALA A 234 -1.44 -6.70 -14.38
C ALA A 234 -1.45 -5.92 -13.07
N LYS A 235 -1.99 -4.71 -13.14
CA LYS A 235 -2.21 -3.83 -12.01
C LYS A 235 -3.71 -3.61 -11.83
N PHE A 236 -4.15 -3.72 -10.60
CA PHE A 236 -5.54 -3.61 -10.16
C PHE A 236 -5.69 -2.49 -9.14
N GLU A 237 -6.87 -1.88 -9.12
CA GLU A 237 -7.32 -0.99 -8.04
C GLU A 237 -8.42 -1.70 -7.26
N PHE A 238 -8.27 -1.74 -5.93
CA PHE A 238 -9.34 -2.14 -5.02
C PHE A 238 -10.21 -0.93 -4.69
N LYS A 239 -11.46 -0.95 -5.14
CA LYS A 239 -12.39 0.16 -4.97
C LYS A 239 -13.80 -0.36 -4.79
N ASN A 240 -14.52 0.21 -3.81
CA ASN A 240 -15.90 -0.16 -3.50
C ASN A 240 -16.10 -1.67 -3.29
N GLY A 241 -15.13 -2.32 -2.63
CA GLY A 241 -15.21 -3.75 -2.33
C GLY A 241 -14.87 -4.68 -3.50
N LYS A 242 -14.38 -4.16 -4.63
CA LYS A 242 -14.06 -4.95 -5.83
C LYS A 242 -12.64 -4.67 -6.31
N LEU A 243 -11.99 -5.69 -6.87
CA LEU A 243 -10.78 -5.52 -7.67
C LEU A 243 -11.16 -5.16 -9.10
N ILE A 244 -10.48 -4.16 -9.65
CA ILE A 244 -10.70 -3.66 -11.00
C ILE A 244 -9.35 -3.59 -11.69
N LEU A 245 -9.20 -4.24 -12.84
CA LEU A 245 -8.01 -4.13 -13.68
C LEU A 245 -7.88 -2.69 -14.18
N ILE A 246 -6.72 -2.06 -13.97
CA ILE A 246 -6.47 -0.67 -14.39
C ILE A 246 -5.32 -0.54 -15.39
N GLN A 247 -4.41 -1.52 -15.44
CA GLN A 247 -3.27 -1.48 -16.34
C GLN A 247 -2.71 -2.89 -16.57
N LEU A 248 -2.32 -3.15 -17.81
CA LEU A 248 -1.60 -4.35 -18.22
C LEU A 248 -0.09 -4.12 -18.10
N ILE A 249 0.67 -5.16 -17.79
CA ILE A 249 2.13 -5.11 -17.69
C ILE A 249 2.67 -6.13 -18.68
N PHE A 250 3.35 -5.63 -19.72
CA PHE A 250 4.13 -6.41 -20.66
C PHE A 250 5.38 -5.59 -20.99
N ALA A 251 6.54 -6.11 -20.62
CA ALA A 251 7.84 -5.54 -20.92
C ALA A 251 8.78 -6.67 -21.32
N GLY A 252 9.64 -6.41 -22.31
CA GLY A 252 10.59 -7.34 -22.90
C GLY A 252 11.31 -6.68 -24.05
#